data_AF-A0A0D3A0M2-F1
#
_entry.id   AF-A0A0D3A0M2-F1
#
_cell.length_a   1.000
_cell.length_b   1.000
_cell.length_c   1.000
_cell.angle_alpha   90.00
_cell.angle_beta   90.00
_cell.angle_gamma   90.00
#
_symmetry.space_group_name_H-M   'P 1'
#
loop_
_entity.id
_entity.type
_entity.pdbx_description
1 polymer ?
#
loop_
_entity_poly.entity_id
_entity_poly.type
_entity_poly.pdbx_seq_one_letter_code
_entity_poly.pdbx_strand_id
1 'polypeptide(L)'
;MQGEGLNTKSSHRCLKAIKARLRNKKVLLVANDVDKIEQLEALGEEFSWFGHGSRVVITTQDRQLLSSWGVKSVYEVELLKCYEVRKLFRSEAFKQREVDPVGLEQS
;
A
#
# COMPACT_ATOMS: atom_id res chain seq x y z
N MET A 1 -1.38 -5.38 41.45
CA MET A 1 -0.67 -4.81 40.28
C MET A 1 -1.71 -4.41 39.26
N GLN A 2 -2.05 -3.12 39.18
CA GLN A 2 -2.97 -2.59 38.17
C GLN A 2 -2.17 -2.38 36.89
N GLY A 3 -2.54 -3.13 35.84
CA GLY A 3 -1.93 -2.96 34.51
C GLY A 3 -2.24 -1.56 33.99
N GLU A 4 -1.20 -0.84 33.60
CA GLU A 4 -1.31 0.50 33.04
C GLU A 4 -2.16 0.48 31.77
N GLY A 5 -3.40 0.98 31.89
CA GLY A 5 -4.31 1.21 30.77
C GLY A 5 -3.85 2.42 29.95
N LEU A 6 -2.73 2.29 29.26
CA LEU A 6 -2.22 3.31 28.36
C LEU A 6 -2.91 3.18 26.99
N ASN A 7 -3.64 4.23 26.59
CA ASN A 7 -3.82 4.65 25.18
C ASN A 7 -4.97 4.07 24.31
N THR A 8 -6.19 3.82 24.84
CA THR A 8 -7.35 3.46 23.98
C THR A 8 -8.28 4.63 23.63
N LYS A 9 -8.34 5.68 24.46
CA LYS A 9 -9.29 6.80 24.31
C LYS A 9 -8.86 7.84 23.26
N SER A 10 -7.57 8.04 23.08
CA SER A 10 -6.94 8.91 22.07
C SER A 10 -7.13 8.34 20.66
N SER A 11 -6.87 7.04 20.48
CA SER A 11 -7.01 6.32 19.22
C SER A 11 -8.44 6.36 18.70
N HIS A 12 -9.43 6.17 19.58
CA HIS A 12 -10.84 6.24 19.20
C HIS A 12 -11.29 7.64 18.76
N ARG A 13 -10.74 8.72 19.37
CA ARG A 13 -10.99 10.09 18.91
C ARG A 13 -10.32 10.38 17.57
N CYS A 14 -9.10 9.88 17.37
CA CYS A 14 -8.38 9.99 16.10
C CYS A 14 -9.18 9.33 14.97
N LEU A 15 -9.60 8.07 15.15
CA LEU A 15 -10.40 7.34 14.17
C LEU A 15 -11.73 8.04 13.85
N LYS A 16 -12.41 8.62 14.85
CA LYS A 16 -13.63 9.42 14.62
C LYS A 16 -13.37 10.67 13.77
N ALA A 17 -12.24 11.35 13.99
CA ALA A 17 -11.89 12.54 13.22
C ALA A 17 -11.53 12.17 11.77
N ILE A 18 -10.76 11.10 11.57
CA ILE A 18 -10.47 10.58 10.23
C ILE A 18 -11.79 10.16 9.59
N LYS A 19 -12.65 9.43 10.32
CA LYS A 19 -14.01 9.03 9.92
C LYS A 19 -14.80 10.18 9.34
N ALA A 20 -14.93 11.26 10.10
CA ALA A 20 -15.66 12.45 9.67
C ALA A 20 -15.07 13.09 8.41
N ARG A 21 -13.74 13.07 8.24
CA ARG A 21 -13.05 13.71 7.12
C ARG A 21 -13.11 12.93 5.81
N LEU A 22 -12.99 11.60 5.83
CA LEU A 22 -13.01 10.79 4.61
C LEU A 22 -14.39 10.20 4.29
N ARG A 23 -15.39 10.41 5.17
CA ARG A 23 -16.75 9.94 4.92
C ARG A 23 -17.26 10.46 3.57
N ASN A 24 -17.73 9.55 2.72
CA ASN A 24 -18.25 9.82 1.38
C ASN A 24 -17.26 10.51 0.43
N LYS A 25 -15.96 10.51 0.74
CA LYS A 25 -14.91 11.01 -0.16
C LYS A 25 -14.36 9.87 -1.01
N LYS A 26 -13.97 10.20 -2.25
CA LYS A 26 -13.22 9.26 -3.10
C LYS A 26 -11.80 9.14 -2.56
N VAL A 27 -11.44 7.98 -2.06
CA VAL A 27 -10.16 7.69 -1.39
C VAL A 27 -9.38 6.63 -2.19
N LEU A 28 -8.06 6.80 -2.26
CA LEU A 28 -7.12 5.74 -2.62
C LEU A 28 -6.32 5.41 -1.35
N LEU A 29 -6.57 4.24 -0.76
CA LEU A 29 -5.82 3.75 0.40
C LEU A 29 -4.80 2.72 -0.07
N VAL A 30 -3.55 2.86 0.37
CA VAL A 30 -2.50 1.86 0.15
C VAL A 30 -2.07 1.32 1.50
N ALA A 31 -2.46 0.07 1.78
CA ALA A 31 -2.06 -0.65 2.98
C ALA A 31 -0.82 -1.49 2.64
N ASN A 32 0.34 -1.06 3.11
CA ASN A 32 1.59 -1.74 2.83
C ASN A 32 1.92 -2.80 3.88
N ASP A 33 2.42 -3.95 3.41
CA ASP A 33 2.96 -5.02 4.27
C ASP A 33 1.94 -5.57 5.28
N VAL A 34 0.76 -5.94 4.77
CA VAL A 34 -0.29 -6.56 5.58
C VAL A 34 0.02 -8.04 5.77
N ASP A 35 0.31 -8.46 6.99
CA ASP A 35 0.77 -9.81 7.33
C ASP A 35 -0.22 -10.58 8.23
N LYS A 36 -1.30 -9.92 8.67
CA LYS A 36 -2.27 -10.45 9.64
C LYS A 36 -3.71 -10.25 9.21
N ILE A 37 -4.57 -11.19 9.60
CA ILE A 37 -5.99 -11.15 9.25
C ILE A 37 -6.68 -9.98 9.94
N GLU A 38 -6.32 -9.69 11.20
CA GLU A 38 -6.90 -8.61 12.01
C GLU A 38 -6.72 -7.24 11.37
N GLN A 39 -5.63 -7.04 10.62
CA GLN A 39 -5.39 -5.81 9.86
C GLN A 39 -6.37 -5.69 8.67
N LEU A 40 -6.68 -6.81 8.00
CA LEU A 40 -7.69 -6.85 6.95
C LEU A 40 -9.10 -6.62 7.49
N GLU A 41 -9.41 -7.13 8.69
CA GLU A 41 -10.70 -6.89 9.35
C GLU A 41 -10.88 -5.40 9.65
N ALA A 42 -9.88 -4.78 10.28
CA ALA A 42 -9.89 -3.36 10.59
C ALA A 42 -10.07 -2.50 9.33
N LEU A 43 -9.39 -2.86 8.24
CA LEU A 43 -9.54 -2.23 6.94
C LEU A 43 -10.95 -2.41 6.36
N GLY A 44 -11.54 -3.60 6.48
CA GLY A 44 -12.90 -3.92 6.03
C GLY A 44 -13.97 -3.08 6.71
N GLU A 45 -13.91 -2.94 8.03
CA GLU A 45 -14.77 -2.02 8.79
C GLU A 45 -14.63 -0.59 8.30
N GLU A 46 -13.41 -0.20 7.95
CA GLU A 46 -13.09 1.13 7.43
C GLU A 46 -13.49 1.37 5.97
N PHE A 47 -13.79 0.36 5.15
CA PHE A 47 -14.22 0.61 3.78
C PHE A 47 -15.66 1.11 3.69
N SER A 48 -16.47 0.79 4.71
CA SER A 48 -17.90 1.12 4.75
C SER A 48 -18.23 2.61 4.73
N TRP A 49 -17.26 3.49 5.04
CA TRP A 49 -17.47 4.94 5.08
C TRP A 49 -16.88 5.71 3.90
N PHE A 50 -16.12 5.07 3.02
CA PHE A 50 -15.58 5.75 1.84
C PHE A 50 -16.66 6.04 0.78
N GLY A 51 -16.43 7.07 -0.01
CA GLY A 51 -17.31 7.45 -1.11
C GLY A 51 -17.19 6.51 -2.32
N HIS A 52 -18.17 6.60 -3.21
CA HIS A 52 -18.17 5.84 -4.45
C HIS A 52 -16.90 6.07 -5.29
N GLY A 53 -16.39 5.01 -5.91
CA GLY A 53 -15.17 5.03 -6.73
C GLY A 53 -13.86 5.04 -5.95
N SER A 54 -13.91 4.85 -4.63
CA SER A 54 -12.73 4.61 -3.79
C SER A 54 -12.07 3.28 -4.12
N ARG A 55 -10.77 3.19 -3.87
CA ARG A 55 -9.96 1.99 -4.12
C ARG A 55 -9.01 1.74 -2.98
N VAL A 56 -8.79 0.47 -2.69
CA VAL A 56 -7.86 0.00 -1.67
C VAL A 56 -6.86 -0.91 -2.37
N VAL A 57 -5.58 -0.65 -2.18
CA VAL A 57 -4.48 -1.50 -2.63
C VAL A 57 -3.81 -2.06 -1.39
N ILE A 58 -3.75 -3.38 -1.30
CA ILE A 58 -3.07 -4.09 -0.22
C ILE A 58 -1.82 -4.71 -0.83
N THR A 59 -0.66 -4.48 -0.23
CA THR A 59 0.56 -5.23 -0.55
C THR A 59 0.84 -6.20 0.58
N THR A 60 1.16 -7.43 0.22
CA THR A 60 1.51 -8.49 1.16
C THR A 60 2.43 -9.48 0.46
N GLN A 61 3.26 -10.16 1.24
CA GLN A 61 4.03 -11.32 0.78
C GLN A 61 3.24 -12.63 0.96
N ASP A 62 2.12 -12.60 1.69
CA ASP A 62 1.29 -13.77 1.96
C ASP A 62 0.04 -13.79 1.07
N ARG A 63 0.08 -14.58 0.00
CA ARG A 63 -1.06 -14.80 -0.88
C ARG A 63 -2.21 -15.57 -0.20
N GLN A 64 -1.91 -16.41 0.79
CA GLN A 64 -2.92 -17.17 1.52
C GLN A 64 -3.77 -16.25 2.40
N LEU A 65 -3.16 -15.19 2.96
CA LEU A 65 -3.87 -14.15 3.70
C LEU A 65 -4.96 -13.47 2.87
N LEU A 66 -4.68 -13.14 1.61
CA LEU A 66 -5.69 -12.56 0.71
C LEU A 66 -6.81 -13.56 0.37
N SER A 67 -6.43 -14.83 0.20
CA SER A 67 -7.36 -15.90 -0.16
C SER A 67 -8.30 -16.24 0.98
N SER A 68 -7.80 -16.29 2.22
CA SER A 68 -8.60 -16.56 3.43
C SER A 68 -9.62 -15.45 3.72
N TRP A 69 -9.26 -14.20 3.43
CA TRP A 69 -10.17 -13.05 3.53
C TRP A 69 -11.20 -12.97 2.38
N GLY A 70 -11.01 -13.77 1.31
CA GLY A 70 -11.90 -13.79 0.16
C GLY A 70 -11.66 -12.66 -0.86
N VAL A 71 -10.46 -12.09 -0.90
CA VAL A 71 -10.07 -11.12 -1.93
C VAL A 71 -9.98 -11.83 -3.29
N LYS A 72 -10.82 -11.40 -4.25
CA LYS A 72 -10.89 -12.03 -5.58
C LYS A 72 -9.90 -11.46 -6.60
N SER A 73 -9.53 -10.19 -6.44
CA SER A 73 -8.64 -9.49 -7.37
C SER A 73 -7.25 -9.40 -6.77
N VAL A 74 -6.39 -10.35 -7.14
CA VAL A 74 -4.99 -10.42 -6.68
C VAL A 74 -4.07 -10.23 -7.88
N TYR A 75 -3.10 -9.35 -7.76
CA TYR A 75 -2.03 -9.15 -8.73
C TYR A 75 -0.71 -9.63 -8.12
N GLU A 76 -0.08 -10.61 -8.74
CA GLU A 76 1.24 -11.09 -8.35
C GLU A 76 2.30 -10.20 -8.99
N VAL A 77 3.07 -9.49 -8.16
CA VAL A 77 4.11 -8.58 -8.63
C VAL A 77 5.30 -9.40 -9.13
N GLU A 78 5.63 -9.25 -10.41
CA GLU A 78 6.80 -9.90 -11.00
C GLU A 78 8.11 -9.29 -10.49
N LEU A 79 9.14 -10.14 -10.38
CA LEU A 79 10.49 -9.67 -10.10
C LEU A 79 11.05 -8.88 -11.29
N LEU A 80 11.88 -7.88 -10.98
CA LEU A 80 12.60 -7.13 -11.99
C LEU A 80 13.52 -8.03 -12.81
N LYS A 81 13.57 -7.82 -14.12
CA LYS A 81 14.51 -8.52 -15.01
C LYS A 81 15.93 -8.05 -14.73
N CYS A 82 16.93 -8.87 -15.10
CA CYS A 82 18.34 -8.57 -14.84
C CYS A 82 18.77 -7.18 -15.37
N TYR A 83 18.32 -6.77 -16.56
CA TYR A 83 18.64 -5.43 -17.08
C TYR A 83 18.01 -4.30 -16.25
N GLU A 84 16.80 -4.51 -15.72
CA GLU A 84 16.08 -3.54 -14.88
C GLU A 84 16.73 -3.42 -13.52
N VAL A 85 17.13 -4.54 -12.91
CA VAL A 85 17.91 -4.55 -11.67
C VAL A 85 19.23 -3.82 -11.85
N ARG A 86 19.97 -4.10 -12.94
CA ARG A 86 21.24 -3.41 -13.25
C ARG A 86 21.04 -1.91 -13.49
N LYS A 87 19.91 -1.50 -14.05
CA LYS A 87 19.55 -0.09 -14.28
C LYS A 87 19.20 0.60 -12.96
N LEU A 88 18.33 -0.02 -12.16
CA LEU A 88 17.94 0.46 -10.84
C LEU A 88 19.17 0.61 -9.93
N PHE A 89 20.00 -0.43 -9.84
CA PHE A 89 21.23 -0.41 -9.05
C PHE A 89 22.17 0.72 -9.48
N ARG A 90 22.35 0.94 -10.79
CA ARG A 90 23.20 2.03 -11.29
C ARG A 90 22.64 3.42 -10.94
N SER A 91 21.32 3.59 -11.08
CA SER A 91 20.64 4.83 -10.69
C SER A 91 20.78 5.11 -9.20
N GLU A 92 20.57 4.11 -8.34
CA GLU A 92 20.60 4.31 -6.89
C GLU A 92 22.03 4.44 -6.33
N ALA A 93 22.94 3.54 -6.70
CA ALA A 93 24.30 3.50 -6.14
C ALA A 93 25.19 4.61 -6.70
N PHE A 94 25.04 4.96 -7.98
CA PHE A 94 25.95 5.88 -8.67
C PHE A 94 25.28 7.19 -9.10
N LYS A 95 23.97 7.39 -8.82
CA LYS A 95 23.18 8.58 -9.25
C LYS A 95 23.26 8.85 -10.75
N GLN A 96 23.63 7.84 -11.53
CA GLN A 96 23.70 7.93 -12.97
C GLN A 96 22.28 7.76 -13.50
N ARG A 97 21.62 8.89 -13.77
CA ARG A 97 20.40 8.89 -14.58
C ARG A 97 20.80 8.59 -16.03
N GLU A 98 19.95 7.86 -16.74
CA GLU A 98 20.18 7.63 -18.16
C GLU A 98 20.39 8.96 -18.88
N VAL A 99 21.47 9.04 -19.64
CA VAL A 99 21.53 9.91 -20.81
C VAL A 99 20.91 9.09 -21.91
N ASP A 100 19.73 9.48 -22.39
CA ASP A 100 19.07 8.84 -23.53
C ASP A 100 20.06 8.77 -24.70
N PRO A 101 20.50 7.58 -25.14
CA PRO A 101 21.29 7.48 -26.33
C PRO A 101 20.33 7.43 -27.52
N VAL A 102 20.27 8.54 -28.26
CA VAL A 102 20.22 8.63 -29.73
C VAL A 102 19.34 9.81 -30.18
N GLY A 103 20.03 10.91 -30.44
CA GLY A 103 19.70 11.92 -31.45
C GLY A 103 20.88 12.13 -32.41
N LEU A 104 21.66 11.09 -32.67
CA LEU A 104 22.74 11.13 -33.67
C LEU A 104 22.28 10.39 -34.92
N GLU A 105 21.48 11.08 -35.74
CA GLU A 105 21.54 10.80 -37.17
C GLU A 105 22.94 11.16 -37.66
N GLN A 106 23.53 10.23 -38.39
CA GLN A 106 24.84 10.35 -39.02
C GLN A 106 24.72 11.30 -40.21
N SER A 107 25.66 12.26 -40.30
CA SER A 107 26.01 12.97 -41.54
C SER A 107 27.52 13.02 -41.66
#